data_AF-A0A5V6NKW3-F1
#
_entry.id   AF-A0A5V6NKW3-F1
#
_cell.length_a   1.000
_cell.length_b   1.000
_cell.length_c   1.000
_cell.angle_alpha   90.00
_cell.angle_beta   90.00
_cell.angle_gamma   90.00
#
_symmetry.space_group_name_H-M   'P 1'
#
loop_
_entity.id
_entity.type
_entity.pdbx_description
1 polymer ?
#
loop_
_entity_poly.entity_id
_entity_poly.type
_entity_poly.pdbx_seq_one_letter_code
_entity_poly.pdbx_strand_id
1 'polypeptide(L)'
;LKDSEETNHAPGKAARVNSYWKPDVCPVTGRQFFMWIEHETLGYVPTYGGPFDSYTIPTRDSSGEFSCERYDHDLGGWVGGEFIGLYLIDDDEQCRVCELEERIAGLEAREVTLPPTFWYEHDDLSRDIPVLDKRLVKKAIRAAGIKVKES
;
A
#
# COMPACT_ATOMS: atom_id res chain seq x y z
N LEU A 1 55.73 43.00 18.90
CA LEU A 1 54.62 42.38 18.16
C LEU A 1 54.39 41.00 18.78
N LYS A 2 53.17 40.71 19.24
CA LYS A 2 52.80 39.39 19.78
C LYS A 2 52.17 38.61 18.63
N ASP A 3 52.83 37.55 18.20
CA ASP A 3 52.25 36.59 17.27
C ASP A 3 51.40 35.61 18.10
N SER A 4 50.10 35.67 17.90
CA SER A 4 49.12 34.73 18.43
C SER A 4 49.02 33.54 17.46
N GLU A 5 49.56 32.39 17.86
CA GLU A 5 49.30 31.11 17.21
C GLU A 5 47.81 30.75 17.37
N GLU A 6 47.07 30.92 16.29
CA GLU A 6 45.69 30.47 16.16
C GLU A 6 45.70 28.95 15.97
N THR A 7 45.52 28.21 17.08
CA THR A 7 45.36 26.76 17.05
C THR A 7 44.05 26.42 16.36
N ASN A 8 44.13 25.99 15.10
CA ASN A 8 43.01 25.43 14.36
C ASN A 8 42.48 24.18 15.08
N HIS A 9 41.41 24.33 15.86
CA HIS A 9 40.63 23.21 16.36
C HIS A 9 39.97 22.53 15.16
N ALA A 10 40.36 21.30 14.86
CA ALA A 10 39.66 20.48 13.88
C ALA A 10 38.19 20.35 14.31
N PRO A 11 37.21 20.61 13.43
CA PRO A 11 35.81 20.48 13.78
C PRO A 11 35.52 19.03 14.19
N GLY A 12 34.88 18.83 15.35
CA GLY A 12 34.52 17.51 15.87
C GLY A 12 33.65 16.71 14.88
N LYS A 13 33.64 15.37 14.97
CA LYS A 13 32.93 14.47 14.03
C LYS A 13 31.49 14.93 13.71
N ALA A 14 30.76 15.47 14.69
CA ALA A 14 29.41 16.01 14.52
C ALA A 14 29.31 17.19 13.52
N ALA A 15 30.34 18.03 13.42
CA ALA A 15 30.37 19.17 12.50
C ALA A 15 30.63 18.77 11.04
N ARG A 16 31.10 17.54 10.77
CA ARG A 16 31.25 17.00 9.40
C ARG A 16 29.92 16.53 8.78
N VAL A 17 28.87 16.44 9.58
CA VAL A 17 27.58 15.85 9.21
C VAL A 17 26.71 16.81 8.38
N ASN A 18 26.98 18.12 8.46
CA ASN A 18 26.21 19.16 7.79
C ASN A 18 26.28 19.14 6.25
N SER A 19 27.16 18.32 5.65
CA SER A 19 27.26 18.11 4.20
C SER A 19 26.65 16.80 3.70
N TYR A 20 26.07 15.98 4.59
CA TYR A 20 25.48 14.70 4.20
C TYR A 20 24.01 14.87 3.80
N TRP A 21 23.60 14.15 2.75
CA TRP A 21 22.23 14.16 2.26
C TRP A 21 21.26 13.69 3.36
N LYS A 22 20.31 14.55 3.68
CA LYS A 22 19.29 14.36 4.72
C LYS A 22 18.02 15.09 4.30
N PRO A 23 16.99 14.39 3.79
CA PRO A 23 15.69 15.00 3.65
C PRO A 23 15.08 15.32 5.03
N ASP A 24 14.25 16.35 5.12
CA ASP A 24 13.55 16.69 6.37
C ASP A 24 12.44 15.72 6.72
N VAL A 25 11.87 15.06 5.71
CA VAL A 25 10.85 14.03 5.84
C VAL A 25 11.40 12.75 5.19
N CYS A 26 11.23 11.60 5.84
CA CYS A 26 11.62 10.31 5.28
C CYS A 26 10.84 10.08 3.97
N PRO A 27 11.52 9.86 2.83
CA PRO A 27 10.85 9.76 1.53
C PRO A 27 9.99 8.49 1.39
N VAL A 28 10.20 7.47 2.23
CA VAL A 28 9.45 6.21 2.19
C VAL A 28 8.32 6.18 3.20
N THR A 29 8.57 6.63 4.44
CA THR A 29 7.59 6.49 5.54
C THR A 29 6.86 7.79 5.89
N GLY A 30 7.30 8.94 5.39
CA GLY A 30 6.76 10.24 5.77
C GLY A 30 7.10 10.69 7.20
N ARG A 31 7.90 9.91 7.95
CA ARG A 31 8.34 10.27 9.31
C ARG A 31 9.24 11.51 9.27
N GLN A 32 9.12 12.39 10.26
CA GLN A 32 9.94 13.60 10.33
C GLN A 32 11.37 13.26 10.76
N PHE A 33 12.35 13.99 10.23
CA PHE A 33 13.72 13.91 10.72
C PHE A 33 13.76 14.27 12.21
N PHE A 34 14.48 13.46 12.98
CA PHE A 34 14.62 13.68 14.41
C PHE A 34 16.04 14.09 14.76
N MET A 35 17.02 13.21 14.55
CA MET A 35 18.42 13.49 14.84
C MET A 35 19.36 12.57 14.05
N TRP A 36 20.65 12.76 14.23
CA TRP A 36 21.66 11.83 13.72
C TRP A 36 22.12 10.92 14.86
N ILE A 37 22.31 9.63 14.57
CA ILE A 37 22.71 8.62 15.55
C ILE A 37 23.84 7.77 14.96
N GLU A 38 24.84 7.40 15.78
CA GLU A 38 25.93 6.50 15.38
C GLU A 38 25.44 5.05 15.35
N HIS A 39 25.55 4.40 14.18
CA HIS A 39 25.26 3.00 13.95
C HIS A 39 26.55 2.21 13.77
N GLU A 40 26.61 1.00 14.33
CA GLU A 40 27.82 0.16 14.35
C GLU A 40 28.38 -0.10 12.94
N THR A 41 27.51 -0.42 12.00
CA THR A 41 27.90 -0.77 10.62
C THR A 41 27.71 0.35 9.60
N LEU A 42 26.79 1.30 9.86
CA LEU A 42 26.41 2.34 8.89
C LEU A 42 27.07 3.69 9.19
N GLY A 43 27.78 3.79 10.32
CA GLY A 43 28.34 5.04 10.80
C GLY A 43 27.25 6.00 11.26
N TYR A 44 27.47 7.30 11.08
CA TYR A 44 26.54 8.32 11.54
C TYR A 44 25.41 8.50 10.53
N VAL A 45 24.19 8.11 10.89
CA VAL A 45 23.02 8.05 9.99
C VAL A 45 21.92 9.02 10.42
N PRO A 46 21.16 9.58 9.46
CA PRO A 46 20.00 10.41 9.80
C PRO A 46 18.86 9.47 10.21
N THR A 47 18.18 9.81 11.31
CA THR A 47 17.04 9.05 11.80
C THR A 47 15.76 9.89 11.81
N TYR A 48 14.63 9.20 11.64
CA TYR A 48 13.30 9.75 11.44
C TYR A 48 12.32 9.12 12.42
N GLY A 49 11.33 9.88 12.90
CA GLY A 49 10.38 9.42 13.91
C GLY A 49 10.25 10.43 15.04
N GLY A 50 10.55 10.00 16.26
CA GLY A 50 10.37 10.83 17.45
C GLY A 50 11.18 10.35 18.66
N PRO A 51 10.84 10.84 19.86
CA PRO A 51 11.65 10.66 21.07
C PRO A 51 11.61 9.25 21.67
N PHE A 52 10.68 8.39 21.23
CA PHE A 52 10.58 6.99 21.69
C PHE A 52 11.37 6.07 20.75
N ASP A 53 11.10 6.19 19.45
CA ASP A 53 11.71 5.38 18.41
C ASP A 53 12.19 6.24 17.25
N SER A 54 13.38 5.91 16.76
CA SER A 54 14.02 6.57 15.64
C SER A 54 14.49 5.56 14.62
N TYR A 55 14.26 5.86 13.34
CA TYR A 55 14.41 4.89 12.26
C TYR A 55 15.29 5.41 11.15
N THR A 56 16.11 4.56 10.53
CA THR A 56 16.83 4.93 9.31
C THR A 56 15.88 5.06 8.12
N ILE A 57 16.35 5.66 7.02
CA ILE A 57 15.60 5.62 5.76
C ILE A 57 15.54 4.15 5.31
N PRO A 58 14.35 3.64 4.98
CA PRO A 58 14.21 2.24 4.60
C PRO A 58 14.99 1.90 3.34
N THR A 59 15.57 0.71 3.33
CA THR A 59 16.25 0.14 2.16
C THR A 59 15.45 -1.04 1.61
N ARG A 60 15.49 -1.18 0.30
CA ARG A 60 14.83 -2.27 -0.42
C ARG A 60 15.80 -3.42 -0.61
N ASP A 61 15.39 -4.62 -0.22
CA ASP A 61 16.17 -5.84 -0.45
C ASP A 61 15.93 -6.44 -1.85
N SER A 62 16.54 -7.60 -2.11
CA SER A 62 16.35 -8.34 -3.37
C SER A 62 14.96 -8.95 -3.52
N SER A 63 14.24 -9.21 -2.42
CA SER A 63 12.83 -9.65 -2.40
C SER A 63 11.89 -8.52 -2.79
N GLY A 64 12.35 -7.28 -2.68
CA GLY A 64 11.56 -6.07 -2.85
C GLY A 64 10.87 -5.59 -1.58
N GLU A 65 11.22 -6.16 -0.44
CA GLU A 65 10.73 -5.76 0.88
C GLU A 65 11.55 -4.59 1.42
N PHE A 66 10.86 -3.64 2.06
CA PHE A 66 11.48 -2.50 2.71
C PHE A 66 11.66 -2.76 4.20
N SER A 67 12.88 -2.56 4.68
CA SER A 67 13.22 -2.62 6.10
C SER A 67 14.04 -1.41 6.51
N CYS A 68 14.03 -1.10 7.80
CA CYS A 68 14.86 -0.04 8.38
C CYS A 68 15.39 -0.47 9.75
N GLU A 69 16.51 0.13 10.15
CA GLU A 69 17.08 -0.05 11.49
C GLU A 69 16.33 0.83 12.49
N ARG A 70 16.02 0.29 13.67
CA ARG A 70 15.34 1.02 14.76
C ARG A 70 16.32 1.29 15.89
N TYR A 71 16.34 2.53 16.34
CA TYR A 71 16.97 2.95 17.59
C TYR A 71 15.87 3.17 18.63
N ASP A 72 15.95 2.40 19.71
CA ASP A 72 15.05 2.46 20.86
C ASP A 72 15.65 3.43 21.88
N HIS A 73 15.00 4.57 22.12
CA HIS A 73 15.53 5.60 23.02
C HIS A 73 15.37 5.25 24.49
N ASP A 74 14.41 4.40 24.84
CA ASP A 74 14.23 3.92 26.21
C ASP A 74 15.34 2.94 26.59
N LEU A 75 15.74 2.07 25.65
CA LEU A 75 16.89 1.17 25.81
C LEU A 75 18.23 1.86 25.57
N GLY A 76 18.23 2.96 24.80
CA GLY A 76 19.43 3.68 24.40
C GLY A 76 20.30 2.90 23.42
N GLY A 77 19.70 2.17 22.48
CA GLY A 77 20.45 1.31 21.57
C GLY A 77 19.71 0.92 20.30
N TRP A 78 20.49 0.45 19.32
CA TRP A 78 19.96 -0.17 18.11
C TRP A 78 19.39 -1.54 18.42
N VAL A 79 18.21 -1.81 17.85
CA VAL A 79 17.47 -3.06 18.01
C VAL A 79 17.09 -3.59 16.64
N GLY A 80 16.68 -4.86 16.59
CA GLY A 80 16.34 -5.53 15.33
C GLY A 80 15.39 -4.69 14.46
N GLY A 81 15.74 -4.59 13.17
CA GLY A 81 15.03 -3.76 12.21
C GLY A 81 13.55 -4.06 12.07
N GLU A 82 12.80 -3.05 11.63
CA GLU A 82 11.35 -3.12 11.43
C GLU A 82 11.03 -3.30 9.95
N PHE A 83 10.18 -4.30 9.64
CA PHE A 83 9.56 -4.45 8.32
C PHE A 83 8.41 -3.47 8.17
N ILE A 84 8.39 -2.73 7.06
CA ILE A 84 7.47 -1.59 6.90
C ILE A 84 6.15 -2.02 6.24
N GLY A 85 6.14 -3.18 5.57
CA GLY A 85 4.95 -3.69 4.87
C GLY A 85 4.55 -2.86 3.64
N LEU A 86 5.45 -2.03 3.12
CA LEU A 86 5.25 -1.28 1.89
C LEU A 86 5.86 -2.03 0.71
N TYR A 87 5.17 -2.00 -0.43
CA TYR A 87 5.64 -2.53 -1.71
C TYR A 87 5.59 -1.42 -2.75
N LEU A 88 6.64 -1.32 -3.57
CA LEU A 88 6.59 -0.49 -4.77
C LEU A 88 5.75 -1.21 -5.81
N ILE A 89 4.71 -0.53 -6.30
CA ILE A 89 3.90 -0.93 -7.45
C ILE A 89 4.33 -0.01 -8.59
N ASP A 90 4.59 -0.58 -9.77
CA ASP A 90 4.85 0.23 -10.96
C ASP A 90 3.56 0.86 -11.50
N ASP A 91 3.71 1.98 -12.22
CA ASP A 91 2.57 2.77 -12.71
C ASP A 91 1.68 1.96 -13.68
N ASP A 92 2.27 1.00 -14.42
CA ASP A 92 1.53 0.15 -15.35
C ASP A 92 0.60 -0.81 -14.59
N GLU A 93 1.08 -1.41 -13.51
CA GLU A 93 0.30 -2.30 -12.66
C GLU A 93 -0.83 -1.53 -11.95
N GLN A 94 -0.55 -0.32 -11.48
CA GLN A 94 -1.60 0.55 -10.92
C GLN A 94 -2.68 0.88 -11.97
N CYS A 95 -2.29 1.16 -13.22
CA CYS A 95 -3.23 1.40 -14.31
C CYS A 95 -4.10 0.16 -14.59
N ARG A 96 -3.51 -1.04 -14.62
CA ARG A 96 -4.26 -2.30 -14.81
C ARG A 96 -5.29 -2.52 -13.71
N VAL A 97 -4.94 -2.25 -12.45
CA VAL A 97 -5.87 -2.37 -11.33
C VAL A 97 -7.06 -1.42 -11.53
N CYS A 98 -6.82 -0.16 -11.85
CA CYS A 98 -7.88 0.82 -12.13
C CYS A 98 -8.81 0.35 -13.27
N GLU A 99 -8.24 -0.11 -14.39
CA GLU A 99 -9.03 -0.63 -15.53
C GLU A 99 -9.90 -1.84 -15.15
N LEU A 100 -9.37 -2.73 -14.31
CA LEU A 100 -10.10 -3.90 -13.82
C LEU A 100 -11.23 -3.50 -12.88
N GLU A 101 -11.00 -2.56 -11.97
CA GLU A 101 -12.02 -2.04 -11.06
C GLU A 101 -13.17 -1.39 -11.84
N GLU A 102 -12.87 -0.58 -12.85
CA GLU A 102 -13.89 0.01 -13.73
C GLU A 102 -14.71 -1.05 -14.46
N ARG A 103 -14.04 -2.08 -14.99
CA ARG A 103 -14.71 -3.19 -15.68
C ARG A 103 -15.59 -4.01 -14.73
N ILE A 104 -15.14 -4.26 -13.51
CA ILE A 104 -15.92 -4.96 -12.48
C ILE A 104 -17.15 -4.13 -12.13
N ALA A 105 -16.99 -2.84 -11.84
CA ALA A 105 -18.11 -1.95 -11.56
C ALA A 105 -19.14 -1.93 -12.72
N GLY A 106 -18.65 -1.91 -13.96
CA GLY A 106 -19.50 -2.02 -15.16
C GLY A 106 -20.25 -3.35 -15.25
N LEU A 107 -19.62 -4.47 -14.89
CA LEU A 107 -20.27 -5.79 -14.84
C LEU A 107 -21.28 -5.90 -13.71
N GLU A 108 -20.97 -5.36 -12.53
CA GLU A 108 -21.88 -5.35 -11.38
C GLU A 108 -23.11 -4.46 -11.60
N ALA A 109 -22.98 -3.41 -12.42
CA ALA A 109 -24.10 -2.54 -12.80
C ALA A 109 -25.01 -3.14 -13.89
N ARG A 110 -24.54 -4.11 -14.65
CA ARG A 110 -25.32 -4.71 -15.76
C ARG A 110 -26.53 -5.48 -15.24
N GLU A 111 -27.64 -5.32 -15.96
CA GLU A 111 -28.87 -6.09 -15.72
C GLU A 111 -29.18 -6.99 -16.92
N VAL A 112 -29.64 -8.20 -16.63
CA VAL A 112 -30.14 -9.12 -17.66
C VAL A 112 -31.62 -8.84 -17.90
N THR A 113 -32.00 -8.73 -19.17
CA THR A 113 -33.42 -8.66 -19.58
C THR A 113 -33.91 -10.07 -19.88
N LEU A 114 -34.95 -10.50 -19.20
CA LEU A 114 -35.62 -11.76 -19.52
C LEU A 114 -36.58 -11.53 -20.70
N PRO A 115 -36.66 -12.48 -21.65
CA PRO A 115 -37.63 -12.37 -22.74
C PRO A 115 -39.06 -12.28 -22.18
N PRO A 116 -39.98 -11.62 -22.90
CA PRO A 116 -41.41 -11.70 -22.60
C PRO A 116 -41.80 -13.18 -22.57
N THR A 117 -42.42 -13.61 -21.48
CA THR A 117 -42.93 -14.97 -21.34
C THR A 117 -44.06 -15.18 -22.36
N PHE A 118 -43.75 -15.84 -23.48
CA PHE A 118 -44.75 -16.37 -24.40
C PHE A 118 -45.07 -17.79 -23.92
N TRP A 119 -46.14 -17.95 -23.16
CA TRP A 119 -46.66 -19.28 -22.78
C TRP A 119 -47.97 -19.51 -23.54
N TYR A 120 -48.09 -20.66 -24.19
CA TYR A 120 -49.33 -21.11 -24.80
C TYR A 120 -50.39 -21.27 -23.71
N GLU A 121 -51.58 -20.70 -23.90
CA GLU A 121 -52.78 -20.93 -23.06
C GLU A 121 -53.41 -22.33 -23.29
N HIS A 122 -52.68 -23.25 -23.90
CA HIS A 122 -53.18 -24.56 -24.31
C HIS A 122 -52.45 -25.65 -23.51
N ASP A 123 -53.20 -26.24 -22.55
CA ASP A 123 -52.84 -27.34 -21.63
C ASP A 123 -52.42 -28.67 -22.32
N ASP A 124 -52.32 -28.68 -23.64
CA ASP A 124 -52.21 -29.84 -24.52
C ASP A 124 -50.78 -30.43 -24.60
N LEU A 125 -49.74 -29.67 -24.21
CA LEU A 125 -48.32 -30.07 -24.31
C LEU A 125 -47.64 -30.32 -22.95
N SER A 126 -48.43 -30.54 -21.90
CA SER A 126 -48.02 -30.59 -20.49
C SER A 126 -47.17 -31.80 -20.04
N ARG A 127 -46.44 -32.49 -20.94
CA ARG A 127 -45.62 -33.66 -20.52
C ARG A 127 -44.13 -33.63 -20.85
N ASP A 128 -43.67 -32.88 -21.86
CA ASP A 128 -42.26 -33.02 -22.30
C ASP A 128 -41.39 -31.76 -22.15
N ILE A 129 -41.96 -30.60 -21.83
CA ILE A 129 -41.17 -29.37 -21.62
C ILE A 129 -41.53 -28.77 -20.25
N PRO A 130 -40.64 -28.88 -19.23
CA PRO A 130 -40.86 -28.23 -17.96
C PRO A 130 -40.83 -26.71 -18.13
N VAL A 131 -42.02 -26.11 -18.15
CA VAL A 131 -42.24 -24.67 -18.11
C VAL A 131 -41.84 -24.17 -16.72
N LEU A 132 -40.64 -23.59 -16.59
CA LEU A 132 -40.16 -23.05 -15.32
C LEU A 132 -40.90 -21.75 -14.97
N ASP A 133 -41.43 -21.67 -13.74
CA ASP A 133 -42.07 -20.47 -13.21
C ASP A 133 -41.10 -19.28 -13.25
N LYS A 134 -41.52 -18.18 -13.91
CA LYS A 134 -40.78 -16.92 -14.04
C LYS A 134 -40.27 -16.40 -12.69
N ARG A 135 -41.02 -16.59 -11.60
CA ARG A 135 -40.63 -16.17 -10.25
C ARG A 135 -39.46 -17.00 -9.72
N LEU A 136 -39.47 -18.31 -9.95
CA LEU A 136 -38.39 -19.21 -9.54
C LEU A 136 -37.11 -18.92 -10.34
N VAL A 137 -37.24 -18.66 -11.64
CA VAL A 137 -36.10 -18.27 -12.51
C VAL A 137 -35.49 -16.95 -12.04
N LYS A 138 -36.30 -15.90 -11.82
CA LYS A 138 -35.80 -14.62 -11.29
C LYS A 138 -35.12 -14.78 -9.93
N LYS A 139 -35.69 -15.62 -9.04
CA LYS A 139 -35.12 -15.89 -7.72
C LYS A 139 -33.76 -16.59 -7.83
N ALA A 140 -33.61 -17.58 -8.69
CA ALA A 140 -32.36 -18.29 -8.91
C ALA A 140 -31.27 -17.37 -9.50
N ILE A 141 -31.62 -16.52 -10.48
CA ILE A 141 -30.68 -15.56 -11.08
C ILE A 141 -30.18 -14.53 -10.04
N ARG A 142 -31.09 -13.98 -9.22
CA ARG A 142 -30.73 -13.06 -8.13
C ARG A 142 -29.88 -13.76 -7.06
N ALA A 143 -30.16 -15.02 -6.73
CA ALA A 143 -29.36 -15.80 -5.80
C ALA A 143 -27.93 -16.07 -6.32
N ALA A 144 -27.74 -16.09 -7.64
CA ALA A 144 -26.43 -16.16 -8.28
C ALA A 144 -25.71 -14.78 -8.38
N GLY A 145 -26.26 -13.73 -7.78
CA GLY A 145 -25.67 -12.38 -7.78
C GLY A 145 -25.91 -11.57 -9.06
N ILE A 146 -26.76 -12.05 -9.97
CA ILE A 146 -27.03 -11.38 -11.24
C ILE A 146 -28.27 -10.49 -11.11
N LYS A 147 -28.14 -9.21 -11.49
CA LYS A 147 -29.27 -8.27 -11.53
C LYS A 147 -30.17 -8.57 -12.71
N VAL A 148 -31.49 -8.49 -12.48
CA VAL A 148 -32.51 -8.74 -13.49
C VAL A 148 -33.40 -7.52 -13.60
N LYS A 149 -33.53 -6.99 -14.82
CA LYS A 149 -34.39 -5.85 -15.11
C LYS A 149 -35.85 -6.19 -14.78
N GLU A 150 -36.50 -5.32 -14.01
CA GLU A 150 -37.93 -5.49 -13.73
C GLU A 150 -38.73 -5.19 -15.02
N SER A 151 -39.69 -6.07 -15.31
CA SER A 151 -40.52 -6.10 -16.52
C SER A 151 -41.97 -5.96 -16.12
#